data_AF-A0A6B1IBV8-F1
#
_entry.id   AF-A0A6B1IBV8-F1
#
_cell.length_a   1.000
_cell.length_b   1.000
_cell.length_c   1.000
_cell.angle_alpha   90.00
_cell.angle_beta   90.00
_cell.angle_gamma   90.00
#
_symmetry.space_group_name_H-M   'P 1'
#
loop_
_entity.id
_entity.type
_entity.pdbx_description
1 polymer ?
#
loop_
_entity_poly.entity_id
_entity_poly.type
_entity_poly.pdbx_seq_one_letter_code
_entity_poly.pdbx_strand_id
1 'polypeptide(L)'
;MAEPSAGPSADAPPAPEPIVERTFAHLSRLLPLALVPLATALLKVSDLFAASRTNGISIRASFPVYRYDLWSFVESPTGGGLSVSLPFGTLEPVLLFVPLLGAYVVVSGALSAGYFGAIAEGITTGRFDFAAGVRRFGVRMILLEAIVIVALAAVFLPLLVVPPLFVVAILAALVLSYLFFPTAYVLVLEDRDIRSAALRARDLVGEHKPIGFFLSVAVVTALCSVPLSLLTHAGPAGALLAAVVAAPLGLAFNVATALKVAEMADVETVE
;
A
#
# COMPACT_ATOMS: atom_id res chain seq x y z
N MET A 1 -33.01 -46.44 -32.98
CA MET A 1 -31.69 -45.78 -33.08
C MET A 1 -31.72 -44.61 -32.10
N ALA A 2 -30.72 -44.54 -31.22
CA ALA A 2 -30.72 -43.71 -30.01
C ALA A 2 -30.48 -42.22 -30.29
N GLU A 3 -31.17 -41.35 -29.55
CA GLU A 3 -30.82 -39.93 -29.40
C GLU A 3 -29.55 -39.79 -28.53
N PRO A 4 -28.61 -38.89 -28.87
CA PRO A 4 -27.50 -38.58 -27.99
C PRO A 4 -27.97 -37.59 -26.92
N SER A 5 -27.88 -38.02 -25.67
CA SER A 5 -28.06 -37.19 -24.46
C SER A 5 -26.91 -36.18 -24.37
N ALA A 6 -27.19 -34.90 -24.64
CA ALA A 6 -26.27 -33.82 -24.34
C ALA A 6 -26.37 -33.51 -22.83
N GLY A 7 -25.58 -34.22 -22.03
CA GLY A 7 -25.38 -33.88 -20.63
C GLY A 7 -24.69 -32.52 -20.49
N PRO A 8 -25.05 -31.70 -19.49
CA PRO A 8 -24.33 -30.47 -19.21
C PRO A 8 -22.88 -30.80 -18.80
N SER A 9 -21.93 -30.16 -19.47
CA SER A 9 -20.49 -30.24 -19.22
C SER A 9 -20.18 -30.01 -17.74
N ALA A 10 -19.87 -31.08 -17.02
CA ALA A 10 -19.63 -31.07 -15.56
C ALA A 10 -18.20 -30.69 -15.15
N ASP A 11 -17.35 -30.22 -16.08
CA ASP A 11 -15.91 -29.98 -15.83
C ASP A 11 -15.49 -28.52 -16.03
N ALA A 12 -16.40 -27.56 -15.92
CA ALA A 12 -15.97 -26.16 -15.76
C ALA A 12 -15.53 -25.97 -14.29
N PRO A 13 -14.25 -25.70 -13.99
CA PRO A 13 -13.86 -25.32 -12.64
C PRO A 13 -14.70 -24.12 -12.21
N PRO A 14 -15.14 -24.05 -10.94
CA PRO A 14 -15.91 -22.91 -10.45
C PRO A 14 -15.15 -21.63 -10.76
N ALA A 15 -15.88 -20.62 -11.24
CA ALA A 15 -15.28 -19.31 -11.49
C ALA A 15 -14.58 -18.85 -10.20
N PRO A 16 -13.33 -18.37 -10.28
CA PRO A 16 -12.60 -17.97 -9.08
C PRO A 16 -13.43 -16.93 -8.32
N GLU A 17 -13.60 -17.15 -7.01
CA GLU A 17 -14.35 -16.25 -6.15
C GLU A 17 -13.83 -14.80 -6.32
N PRO A 18 -14.73 -13.82 -6.33
CA PRO A 18 -14.34 -12.43 -6.50
C PRO A 18 -13.35 -12.04 -5.39
N ILE A 19 -12.30 -11.32 -5.76
CA ILE A 19 -11.20 -10.93 -4.86
C ILE A 19 -11.66 -10.26 -3.57
N VAL A 20 -12.83 -9.62 -3.61
CA VAL A 20 -13.50 -8.97 -2.47
C VAL A 20 -13.91 -10.01 -1.42
N GLU A 21 -14.58 -11.10 -1.82
CA GLU A 21 -15.02 -12.16 -0.90
C GLU A 21 -13.84 -12.85 -0.23
N ARG A 22 -12.82 -13.20 -1.01
CA ARG A 22 -11.55 -13.75 -0.50
C ARG A 22 -10.85 -12.80 0.47
N THR A 23 -10.85 -11.50 0.18
CA THR A 23 -10.30 -10.49 1.09
C THR A 23 -11.05 -10.48 2.42
N PHE A 24 -12.39 -10.52 2.39
CA PHE A 24 -13.21 -10.54 3.60
C PHE A 24 -13.01 -11.82 4.43
N ALA A 25 -12.82 -12.98 3.79
CA ALA A 25 -12.53 -14.24 4.45
C ALA A 25 -11.26 -14.16 5.31
N HIS A 26 -10.19 -13.56 4.78
CA HIS A 26 -8.93 -13.38 5.52
C HIS A 26 -8.95 -12.20 6.50
N LEU A 27 -9.76 -11.16 6.26
CA LEU A 27 -9.70 -9.92 7.03
C LEU A 27 -9.98 -10.12 8.52
N SER A 28 -10.94 -10.99 8.86
CA SER A 28 -11.29 -11.29 10.25
C SER A 28 -10.10 -11.85 11.06
N ARG A 29 -9.30 -12.70 10.40
CA ARG A 29 -8.10 -13.32 10.98
C ARG A 29 -6.94 -12.34 11.07
N LEU A 30 -6.79 -11.49 10.05
CA LEU A 30 -5.67 -10.55 9.92
C LEU A 30 -5.94 -9.21 10.61
N LEU A 31 -7.12 -8.99 11.19
CA LEU A 31 -7.51 -7.73 11.82
C LEU A 31 -6.47 -7.15 12.80
N PRO A 32 -5.73 -7.95 13.62
CA PRO A 32 -4.66 -7.41 14.46
C PRO A 32 -3.58 -6.65 13.68
N LEU A 33 -3.35 -6.96 12.40
CA LEU A 33 -2.41 -6.27 11.53
C LEU A 33 -2.88 -4.87 11.14
N ALA A 34 -4.15 -4.51 11.32
CA ALA A 34 -4.66 -3.15 11.12
C ALA A 34 -3.97 -2.14 12.07
N LEU A 35 -3.37 -2.62 13.17
CA LEU A 35 -2.54 -1.78 14.04
C LEU A 35 -1.34 -1.18 13.30
N VAL A 36 -0.84 -1.81 12.23
CA VAL A 36 0.28 -1.26 11.45
C VAL A 36 -0.15 -0.04 10.63
N PRO A 37 -1.17 -0.10 9.75
CA PRO A 37 -1.73 1.10 9.11
C PRO A 37 -2.12 2.21 10.10
N LEU A 38 -2.65 1.85 11.28
CA LEU A 38 -2.95 2.82 12.34
C LEU A 38 -1.68 3.48 12.89
N ALA A 39 -0.68 2.68 13.27
CA ALA A 39 0.58 3.19 13.78
C ALA A 39 1.26 4.10 12.76
N THR A 40 1.28 3.71 11.48
CA THR A 40 1.89 4.51 10.41
C THR A 40 1.13 5.80 10.14
N ALA A 41 -0.20 5.79 10.24
CA ALA A 41 -1.01 7.01 10.18
C ALA A 41 -0.66 7.95 11.34
N LEU A 42 -0.53 7.41 12.55
CA LEU A 42 -0.19 8.16 13.75
C LEU A 42 1.27 8.63 13.79
N LEU A 43 2.21 8.04 13.05
CA LEU A 43 3.58 8.60 12.97
C LEU A 43 3.59 10.04 12.43
N LYS A 44 2.53 10.48 11.74
CA LYS A 44 2.33 11.86 11.26
C LYS A 44 1.27 12.61 12.08
N VAL A 45 1.36 12.57 13.41
CA VAL A 45 0.40 13.24 14.32
C VAL A 45 0.24 14.73 14.00
N SER A 46 1.32 15.42 13.67
CA SER A 46 1.30 16.85 13.31
C SER A 46 0.40 17.12 12.11
N ASP A 47 0.49 16.28 11.09
CA ASP A 47 -0.30 16.38 9.87
C ASP A 47 -1.76 16.06 10.17
N LEU A 48 -2.02 15.10 11.08
CA LEU A 48 -3.38 14.72 11.49
C LEU A 48 -4.12 15.89 12.16
N PHE A 49 -3.45 16.62 13.05
CA PHE A 49 -4.04 17.80 13.70
C PHE A 49 -4.04 19.05 12.83
N ALA A 50 -3.21 19.10 11.79
CA ALA A 50 -3.32 20.14 10.78
C ALA A 50 -4.52 19.85 9.85
N ALA A 51 -4.77 18.58 9.51
CA ALA A 51 -5.88 18.15 8.65
C ALA A 51 -7.22 18.36 9.35
N SER A 52 -7.27 18.20 10.67
CA SER A 52 -8.50 18.46 11.42
C SER A 52 -8.92 19.93 11.48
N ARG A 53 -8.04 20.85 11.06
CA ARG A 53 -8.29 22.29 11.00
C ARG A 53 -8.61 22.79 9.59
N THR A 54 -8.51 21.93 8.58
CA THR A 54 -8.94 22.24 7.21
C THR A 54 -10.43 22.01 7.04
N ASN A 55 -11.10 22.92 6.34
CA ASN A 55 -12.52 22.81 5.99
C ASN A 55 -12.66 22.31 4.54
N GLY A 56 -13.62 21.43 4.28
CA GLY A 56 -13.99 21.00 2.92
C GLY A 56 -14.23 19.50 2.79
N ILE A 57 -14.43 19.04 1.56
CA ILE A 57 -14.45 17.62 1.18
C ILE A 57 -13.25 17.40 0.27
N SER A 58 -12.41 16.41 0.57
CA SER A 58 -11.29 16.04 -0.30
C SER A 58 -11.59 14.71 -1.00
N ILE A 59 -11.31 14.69 -2.30
CA ILE A 59 -11.41 13.49 -3.13
C ILE A 59 -9.98 13.08 -3.49
N ARG A 60 -9.58 11.88 -3.08
CA ARG A 60 -8.23 11.35 -3.33
C ARG A 60 -8.32 9.98 -3.97
N ALA A 61 -7.86 9.89 -5.21
CA ALA A 61 -7.59 8.62 -5.86
C ALA A 61 -6.14 8.22 -5.57
N SER A 62 -5.94 7.05 -4.96
CA SER A 62 -4.62 6.49 -4.71
C SER A 62 -4.42 5.24 -5.56
N PHE A 63 -3.29 5.21 -6.24
CA PHE A 63 -2.84 4.01 -6.94
C PHE A 63 -2.30 2.97 -5.93
N PRO A 64 -2.16 1.69 -6.32
CA PRO A 64 -1.31 0.71 -5.65
C PRO A 64 0.03 1.29 -5.20
N VAL A 65 0.07 1.67 -3.93
CA VAL A 65 1.24 2.20 -3.23
C VAL A 65 1.84 1.12 -2.35
N TYR A 66 3.11 1.30 -2.02
CA TYR A 66 3.88 0.39 -1.20
C TYR A 66 3.22 0.05 0.15
N ARG A 67 2.43 0.96 0.76
CA ARG A 67 1.62 0.68 1.95
C ARG A 67 0.42 1.62 2.01
N TYR A 68 -0.78 1.06 2.22
CA TYR A 68 -1.98 1.85 2.51
C TYR A 68 -2.10 2.23 3.99
N ASP A 69 -2.34 3.50 4.24
CA ASP A 69 -2.66 4.09 5.54
C ASP A 69 -3.70 5.22 5.37
N LEU A 70 -4.02 5.97 6.44
CA LEU A 70 -4.96 7.09 6.37
C LEU A 70 -4.62 8.10 5.26
N TRP A 71 -3.34 8.37 5.04
CA TRP A 71 -2.86 9.32 4.05
C TRP A 71 -3.02 8.82 2.62
N SER A 72 -3.39 7.55 2.44
CA SER A 72 -3.81 7.03 1.13
C SER A 72 -5.25 7.43 0.78
N PHE A 73 -6.02 7.94 1.74
CA PHE A 73 -7.42 8.32 1.55
C PHE A 73 -7.69 9.80 1.77
N VAL A 74 -6.91 10.46 2.62
CA VAL A 74 -7.12 11.88 2.96
C VAL A 74 -5.97 12.72 2.42
N GLU A 75 -6.29 13.91 1.95
CA GLU A 75 -5.28 14.91 1.55
C GLU A 75 -4.54 15.43 2.78
N SER A 76 -3.20 15.45 2.73
CA SER A 76 -2.42 16.05 3.80
C SER A 76 -2.49 17.58 3.69
N PRO A 77 -2.71 18.32 4.79
CA PRO A 77 -2.88 19.78 4.82
C PRO A 77 -1.68 20.59 4.32
N THR A 78 -0.56 19.93 4.05
CA THR A 78 0.61 20.53 3.39
C THR A 78 0.45 20.65 1.86
N GLY A 79 -0.68 20.24 1.28
CA GLY A 79 -0.96 20.22 -0.17
C GLY A 79 -1.29 21.55 -0.86
N GLY A 80 -1.09 22.70 -0.21
CA GLY A 80 -1.29 24.03 -0.81
C GLY A 80 -0.04 24.56 -1.52
N GLY A 81 0.52 23.81 -2.48
CA GLY A 81 1.78 24.14 -3.16
C GLY A 81 2.77 22.97 -3.14
N LEU A 82 3.85 23.07 -3.92
CA LEU A 82 4.87 22.04 -4.11
C LEU A 82 5.63 21.79 -2.78
N SER A 83 5.01 21.01 -1.89
CA SER A 83 5.51 20.66 -0.57
C SER A 83 5.90 19.18 -0.57
N VAL A 84 7.21 18.92 -0.47
CA VAL A 84 7.71 17.58 -0.13
C VAL A 84 7.51 17.41 1.37
N SER A 85 6.36 16.85 1.75
CA SER A 85 6.02 16.59 3.14
C SER A 85 6.79 15.36 3.63
N LEU A 86 7.98 15.62 4.16
CA LEU A 86 8.74 14.65 4.95
C LEU A 86 7.96 14.39 6.25
N PRO A 87 7.94 13.15 6.78
CA PRO A 87 7.13 12.75 7.94
C PRO A 87 7.42 13.52 9.25
N PHE A 88 8.29 14.52 9.22
CA PHE A 88 8.80 15.26 10.38
C PHE A 88 8.57 16.77 10.33
N GLY A 89 7.86 17.30 9.33
CA GLY A 89 7.63 18.76 9.22
C GLY A 89 8.90 19.58 8.98
N THR A 90 8.83 20.89 9.23
CA THR A 90 9.97 21.83 9.18
C THR A 90 10.84 21.68 10.43
N LEU A 91 11.85 20.82 10.38
CA LEU A 91 12.86 20.73 11.44
C LEU A 91 14.06 21.62 11.10
N GLU A 92 14.16 22.74 11.82
CA GLU A 92 15.26 23.71 11.74
C GLU A 92 16.52 23.28 12.52
N PRO A 93 16.89 21.99 12.51
CA PRO A 93 18.27 21.75 12.07
C PRO A 93 18.40 20.53 11.15
N VAL A 94 19.01 20.77 9.98
CA VAL A 94 19.46 19.74 9.02
C VAL A 94 20.27 18.61 9.70
N LEU A 95 20.96 18.91 10.81
CA LEU A 95 21.70 17.92 11.60
C LEU A 95 20.80 16.83 12.24
N LEU A 96 19.56 17.15 12.61
CA LEU A 96 18.61 16.17 13.15
C LEU A 96 17.84 15.46 12.04
N PHE A 97 17.83 16.00 10.83
CA PHE A 97 17.08 15.45 9.72
C PHE A 97 17.57 14.05 9.31
N VAL A 98 18.88 13.89 9.12
CA VAL A 98 19.47 12.59 8.71
C VAL A 98 19.24 11.48 9.74
N PRO A 99 19.53 11.64 11.05
CA PRO A 99 19.29 10.57 12.02
C PRO A 99 17.80 10.27 12.18
N LEU A 100 16.93 11.28 12.09
CA LEU A 100 15.50 11.09 12.19
C LEU A 100 14.93 10.37 10.95
N LEU A 101 15.40 10.72 9.75
CA LEU A 101 15.10 9.99 8.52
C LEU A 101 15.56 8.53 8.60
N GLY A 102 16.78 8.30 9.09
CA GLY A 102 17.29 6.95 9.35
C GLY A 102 16.40 6.17 10.32
N ALA A 103 15.97 6.79 11.42
CA ALA A 103 15.06 6.18 12.39
C ALA A 103 13.71 5.83 11.74
N TYR A 104 13.13 6.71 10.92
CA TYR A 104 11.91 6.41 10.18
C TYR A 104 12.08 5.27 9.20
N VAL A 105 13.17 5.25 8.44
CA VAL A 105 13.46 4.15 7.50
C VAL A 105 13.55 2.81 8.22
N VAL A 106 14.22 2.78 9.38
CA VAL A 106 14.34 1.56 10.19
C VAL A 106 12.99 1.13 10.76
N VAL A 107 12.24 2.05 11.39
CA VAL A 107 10.95 1.75 12.01
C VAL A 107 9.91 1.38 10.95
N SER A 108 9.78 2.18 9.89
CA SER A 108 8.86 1.92 8.78
C SER A 108 9.23 0.62 8.07
N GLY A 109 10.50 0.40 7.76
CA GLY A 109 10.96 -0.84 7.11
C GLY A 109 10.71 -2.10 7.96
N ALA A 110 10.97 -2.03 9.26
CA ALA A 110 10.66 -3.13 10.19
C ALA A 110 9.16 -3.39 10.28
N LEU A 111 8.33 -2.34 10.40
CA LEU A 111 6.87 -2.47 10.38
C LEU A 111 6.38 -3.08 9.06
N SER A 112 6.93 -2.67 7.92
CA SER A 112 6.66 -3.28 6.62
C SER A 112 7.00 -4.76 6.60
N ALA A 113 8.18 -5.15 7.08
CA ALA A 113 8.61 -6.55 7.09
C ALA A 113 7.66 -7.46 7.86
N GLY A 114 7.29 -7.06 9.08
CA GLY A 114 6.32 -7.81 9.87
C GLY A 114 4.94 -7.81 9.21
N TYR A 115 4.52 -6.69 8.64
CA TYR A 115 3.18 -6.52 8.05
C TYR A 115 2.99 -7.34 6.77
N PHE A 116 3.86 -7.15 5.78
CA PHE A 116 3.82 -7.92 4.54
C PHE A 116 4.12 -9.39 4.80
N GLY A 117 5.07 -9.69 5.69
CA GLY A 117 5.36 -11.04 6.19
C GLY A 117 4.13 -11.75 6.72
N ALA A 118 3.43 -11.10 7.65
CA ALA A 118 2.24 -11.65 8.28
C ALA A 118 1.05 -11.77 7.32
N ILE A 119 0.88 -10.84 6.37
CA ILE A 119 -0.14 -10.96 5.33
C ILE A 119 0.15 -12.16 4.44
N ALA A 120 1.39 -12.29 3.95
CA ALA A 120 1.78 -13.40 3.08
C ALA A 120 1.57 -14.75 3.77
N GLU A 121 2.10 -14.91 4.98
CA GLU A 121 1.90 -16.13 5.78
C GLU A 121 0.42 -16.39 6.06
N GLY A 122 -0.34 -15.33 6.33
CA GLY A 122 -1.77 -15.36 6.59
C GLY A 122 -2.58 -15.89 5.42
N ILE A 123 -2.27 -15.46 4.19
CA ILE A 123 -2.99 -15.90 2.98
C ILE A 123 -2.48 -17.25 2.46
N THR A 124 -1.26 -17.68 2.76
CA THR A 124 -0.72 -18.97 2.28
C THR A 124 -0.88 -20.12 3.28
N THR A 125 -0.87 -19.82 4.59
CA THR A 125 -0.91 -20.87 5.65
C THR A 125 -2.10 -20.72 6.59
N GLY A 126 -2.80 -19.58 6.55
CA GLY A 126 -3.86 -19.28 7.48
C GLY A 126 -3.37 -18.91 8.90
N ARG A 127 -2.08 -18.78 9.15
CA ARG A 127 -1.53 -18.27 10.42
C ARG A 127 -0.57 -17.14 10.12
N PHE A 128 -0.27 -16.31 11.11
CA PHE A 128 0.71 -15.25 10.94
C PHE A 128 1.56 -15.05 12.19
N ASP A 129 2.85 -14.81 11.99
CA ASP A 129 3.77 -14.34 13.02
C ASP A 129 4.50 -13.07 12.52
N PHE A 130 4.03 -11.93 13.03
CA PHE A 130 4.61 -10.62 12.72
C PHE A 130 6.10 -10.55 13.06
N ALA A 131 6.52 -11.09 14.21
CA ALA A 131 7.90 -11.02 14.66
C ALA A 131 8.81 -11.95 13.83
N ALA A 132 8.30 -13.10 13.38
CA ALA A 132 8.98 -13.91 12.38
C ALA A 132 9.18 -13.14 11.07
N GLY A 133 8.14 -12.43 10.60
CA GLY A 133 8.22 -11.56 9.42
C GLY A 133 9.29 -10.47 9.56
N VAL A 134 9.35 -9.77 10.70
CA VAL A 134 10.39 -8.76 10.98
C VAL A 134 11.78 -9.39 10.97
N ARG A 135 11.98 -10.54 11.61
CA ARG A 135 13.28 -11.23 11.66
C ARG A 135 13.75 -11.70 10.29
N ARG A 136 12.84 -12.22 9.46
CA ARG A 136 13.15 -12.77 8.15
C ARG A 136 13.35 -11.68 7.09
N PHE A 137 12.48 -10.67 7.07
CA PHE A 137 12.44 -9.67 5.99
C PHE A 137 12.90 -8.27 6.40
N GLY A 138 13.16 -8.03 7.69
CA GLY A 138 13.45 -6.69 8.26
C GLY A 138 14.51 -5.93 7.49
N VAL A 139 15.70 -6.52 7.34
CA VAL A 139 16.82 -5.87 6.64
C VAL A 139 16.45 -5.55 5.19
N ARG A 140 15.80 -6.50 4.49
CA ARG A 140 15.43 -6.33 3.08
C ARG A 140 14.38 -5.22 2.91
N MET A 141 13.40 -5.14 3.81
CA MET A 141 12.35 -4.11 3.74
C MET A 141 12.84 -2.73 4.18
N ILE A 142 13.78 -2.66 5.13
CA ILE A 142 14.46 -1.40 5.48
C ILE A 142 15.28 -0.88 4.30
N LEU A 143 16.02 -1.75 3.62
CA LEU A 143 16.76 -1.37 2.41
C LEU A 143 15.83 -0.98 1.26
N LEU A 144 14.72 -1.71 1.08
CA LEU A 144 13.72 -1.36 0.07
C LEU A 144 13.09 0.01 0.36
N GLU A 145 12.75 0.30 1.61
CA GLU A 145 12.25 1.62 2.04
C GLU A 145 13.26 2.73 1.71
N ALA A 146 14.53 2.51 2.05
CA ALA A 146 15.61 3.46 1.75
C ALA A 146 15.73 3.71 0.25
N ILE A 147 15.69 2.65 -0.57
CA ILE A 147 15.76 2.74 -2.03
C ILE A 147 14.56 3.53 -2.58
N VAL A 148 13.35 3.29 -2.09
CA VAL A 148 12.14 4.02 -2.52
C VAL A 148 12.25 5.50 -2.20
N ILE A 149 12.72 5.86 -0.99
CA ILE A 149 12.93 7.26 -0.62
C ILE A 149 13.98 7.92 -1.52
N VAL A 150 15.11 7.26 -1.77
CA VAL A 150 16.16 7.78 -2.65
C VAL A 150 15.66 7.92 -4.09
N ALA A 151 14.88 6.96 -4.59
CA ALA A 151 14.29 7.01 -5.93
C ALA A 151 13.29 8.17 -6.06
N LEU A 152 12.42 8.38 -5.07
CA LEU A 152 11.51 9.53 -5.04
C LEU A 152 12.29 10.84 -4.98
N ALA A 153 13.31 10.94 -4.11
CA ALA A 153 14.17 12.11 -4.07
C ALA A 153 14.82 12.37 -5.44
N ALA A 154 15.36 11.36 -6.11
CA ALA A 154 15.95 11.50 -7.45
C ALA A 154 14.95 12.00 -8.51
N VAL A 155 13.67 11.60 -8.41
CA VAL A 155 12.61 12.04 -9.33
C VAL A 155 12.16 13.48 -9.04
N PHE A 156 12.02 13.87 -7.77
CA PHE A 156 11.41 15.14 -7.37
C PHE A 156 12.43 16.26 -7.10
N LEU A 157 13.66 15.97 -6.68
CA LEU A 157 14.68 16.99 -6.37
C LEU A 157 15.05 17.87 -7.60
N PRO A 158 15.11 17.35 -8.84
CA PRO A 158 15.35 18.18 -10.03
C PRO A 158 14.29 19.26 -10.25
N LEU A 159 13.07 19.07 -9.73
CA LEU A 159 11.97 20.03 -9.87
C LEU A 159 12.21 21.34 -9.12
N LEU A 160 13.11 21.33 -8.12
CA LEU A 160 13.56 22.54 -7.43
C LEU A 160 14.32 23.48 -8.36
N VAL A 161 14.96 22.93 -9.40
CA VAL A 161 15.74 23.68 -10.39
C VAL A 161 14.94 23.91 -11.67
N VAL A 162 14.14 22.93 -12.08
CA VAL A 162 13.36 22.98 -13.32
C VAL A 162 11.88 22.64 -13.06
N PRO A 163 11.08 23.60 -12.56
CA PRO A 163 9.66 23.37 -12.25
C PRO A 163 8.81 22.83 -13.42
N PRO A 164 9.04 23.22 -14.70
CA PRO A 164 8.28 22.66 -15.82
C PRO A 164 8.38 21.13 -16.00
N LEU A 165 9.40 20.48 -15.42
CA LEU A 165 9.52 19.02 -15.45
C LEU A 165 8.51 18.30 -14.54
N PHE A 166 7.68 19.03 -13.79
CA PHE A 166 6.73 18.48 -12.83
C PHE A 166 5.79 17.44 -13.46
N VAL A 167 5.26 17.72 -14.65
CA VAL A 167 4.39 16.78 -15.38
C VAL A 167 5.15 15.49 -15.71
N VAL A 168 6.40 15.59 -16.16
CA VAL A 168 7.25 14.44 -16.49
C VAL A 168 7.56 13.63 -15.24
N ALA A 169 7.86 14.28 -14.10
CA ALA A 169 8.13 13.62 -12.83
C ALA A 169 6.91 12.86 -12.29
N ILE A 170 5.71 13.44 -12.40
CA ILE A 170 4.46 12.75 -12.03
C ILE A 170 4.25 11.51 -12.90
N LEU A 171 4.38 11.65 -14.23
CA LEU A 171 4.21 10.53 -15.15
C LEU A 171 5.24 9.43 -14.88
N ALA A 172 6.50 9.80 -14.63
CA ALA A 172 7.55 8.86 -14.26
C ALA A 172 7.22 8.13 -12.94
N ALA A 173 6.80 8.85 -11.90
CA ALA A 173 6.41 8.26 -10.62
C ALA A 173 5.22 7.31 -10.76
N LEU A 174 4.23 7.65 -11.60
CA LEU A 174 3.08 6.78 -11.87
C LEU A 174 3.50 5.51 -12.58
N VAL A 175 4.35 5.61 -13.62
CA VAL A 175 4.85 4.45 -14.36
C VAL A 175 5.69 3.55 -13.46
N LEU A 176 6.60 4.12 -12.65
CA LEU A 176 7.39 3.36 -11.69
C LEU A 176 6.51 2.68 -10.65
N SER A 177 5.50 3.37 -10.13
CA SER A 177 4.55 2.77 -9.18
C SER A 177 3.80 1.60 -9.83
N TYR A 178 3.30 1.77 -11.05
CA TYR A 178 2.60 0.69 -11.77
C TYR A 178 3.49 -0.53 -12.06
N LEU A 179 4.75 -0.31 -12.47
CA LEU A 179 5.65 -1.41 -12.81
C LEU A 179 6.18 -2.15 -11.58
N PHE A 180 6.35 -1.45 -10.45
CA PHE A 180 7.02 -1.99 -9.27
C PHE A 180 6.10 -2.17 -8.06
N PHE A 181 4.79 -1.91 -8.15
CA PHE A 181 3.85 -2.15 -7.04
C PHE A 181 3.91 -3.57 -6.44
N PRO A 182 4.13 -4.66 -7.22
CA PRO A 182 4.17 -6.00 -6.65
C PRO A 182 5.45 -6.29 -5.86
N THR A 183 6.48 -5.45 -5.96
CA THR A 183 7.85 -5.78 -5.49
C THR A 183 7.88 -6.22 -4.02
N ALA A 184 7.18 -5.49 -3.14
CA ALA A 184 7.10 -5.80 -1.71
C ALA A 184 6.41 -7.16 -1.45
N TYR A 185 5.35 -7.45 -2.20
CA TYR A 185 4.60 -8.69 -2.08
C TYR A 185 5.39 -9.87 -2.63
N VAL A 186 5.99 -9.75 -3.82
CA VAL A 186 6.84 -10.79 -4.42
C VAL A 186 8.05 -11.09 -3.54
N LEU A 187 8.66 -10.06 -2.93
CA LEU A 187 9.78 -10.23 -2.01
C LEU A 187 9.42 -11.17 -0.86
N VAL A 188 8.23 -11.02 -0.29
CA VAL A 188 7.79 -11.80 0.86
C VAL A 188 7.17 -13.14 0.45
N LEU A 189 6.27 -13.15 -0.53
CA LEU A 189 5.56 -14.35 -1.01
C LEU A 189 6.52 -15.40 -1.57
N GLU A 190 7.53 -14.96 -2.31
CA GLU A 190 8.51 -15.84 -2.94
C GLU A 190 9.86 -15.87 -2.20
N ASP A 191 9.97 -15.21 -1.04
CA ASP A 191 11.21 -15.05 -0.25
C ASP A 191 12.44 -14.64 -1.10
N ARG A 192 12.26 -13.63 -1.95
CA ARG A 192 13.29 -13.16 -2.89
C ARG A 192 14.13 -12.02 -2.32
N ASP A 193 15.29 -11.82 -2.92
CA ASP A 193 16.07 -10.58 -2.75
C ASP A 193 15.43 -9.41 -3.51
N ILE A 194 15.71 -8.17 -3.08
CA ILE A 194 15.10 -6.94 -3.62
C ILE A 194 15.19 -6.86 -5.15
N ARG A 195 16.38 -7.11 -5.72
CA ARG A 195 16.61 -7.05 -7.17
C ARG A 195 15.81 -8.12 -7.91
N SER A 196 15.83 -9.35 -7.40
CA SER A 196 15.09 -10.48 -7.98
C SER A 196 13.59 -10.23 -7.91
N ALA A 197 13.09 -9.71 -6.79
CA ALA A 197 11.70 -9.34 -6.60
C ALA A 197 11.26 -8.22 -7.54
N ALA A 198 12.08 -7.19 -7.75
CA ALA A 198 11.75 -6.08 -8.65
C ALA A 198 11.69 -6.51 -10.13
N LEU A 199 12.61 -7.38 -10.56
CA LEU A 199 12.59 -7.94 -11.92
C LEU A 199 11.35 -8.83 -12.10
N ARG A 200 11.10 -9.73 -11.14
CA ARG A 200 9.92 -10.59 -11.16
C ARG A 200 8.63 -9.77 -11.15
N ALA A 201 8.53 -8.72 -10.35
CA ALA A 201 7.38 -7.82 -10.32
C ALA A 201 7.12 -7.16 -11.68
N ARG A 202 8.17 -6.67 -12.34
CA ARG A 202 8.05 -6.08 -13.69
C ARG A 202 7.58 -7.11 -14.71
N ASP A 203 8.12 -8.33 -14.65
CA ASP A 203 7.75 -9.39 -15.58
C ASP A 203 6.28 -9.81 -15.37
N LEU A 204 5.82 -9.93 -14.11
CA LEU A 204 4.42 -10.19 -13.77
C LEU A 204 3.47 -9.11 -14.30
N VAL A 205 3.82 -7.84 -14.14
CA VAL A 205 3.03 -6.71 -14.66
C VAL A 205 3.00 -6.71 -16.19
N GLY A 206 4.12 -7.05 -16.85
CA GLY A 206 4.20 -7.14 -18.30
C GLY A 206 3.32 -8.25 -18.90
N GLU A 207 3.25 -9.39 -18.21
CA GLU A 207 2.47 -10.56 -18.60
C GLU A 207 0.97 -10.37 -18.32
N HIS A 208 0.62 -10.03 -17.09
CA HIS A 208 -0.77 -10.02 -16.62
C HIS A 208 -1.48 -8.68 -16.87
N LYS A 209 -0.73 -7.60 -17.09
CA LYS A 209 -1.24 -6.24 -17.34
C LYS A 209 -2.41 -5.88 -16.42
N PRO A 210 -2.22 -5.82 -15.09
CA PRO A 210 -3.30 -5.69 -14.10
C PRO A 210 -3.91 -4.28 -14.03
N ILE A 211 -4.09 -3.61 -15.18
CA ILE A 211 -4.56 -2.22 -15.26
C ILE A 211 -5.98 -2.08 -14.70
N GLY A 212 -6.85 -3.08 -14.91
CA GLY A 212 -8.20 -3.08 -14.37
C GLY A 212 -8.22 -3.11 -12.84
N PHE A 213 -7.38 -3.94 -12.22
CA PHE A 213 -7.23 -3.97 -10.76
C PHE A 213 -6.70 -2.63 -10.24
N PHE A 214 -5.66 -2.10 -10.89
CA PHE A 214 -5.04 -0.82 -10.52
C PHE A 214 -6.05 0.35 -10.57
N LEU A 215 -6.89 0.40 -11.61
CA LEU A 215 -7.95 1.40 -11.75
C LEU A 215 -9.09 1.18 -10.74
N SER A 216 -9.52 -0.06 -10.49
CA SER A 216 -10.53 -0.36 -9.48
C SER A 216 -10.09 0.12 -8.11
N VAL A 217 -8.83 -0.10 -7.74
CA VAL A 217 -8.27 0.38 -6.47
C VAL A 217 -8.28 1.91 -6.40
N ALA A 218 -7.92 2.60 -7.48
CA ALA A 218 -8.01 4.06 -7.55
C ALA A 218 -9.46 4.58 -7.38
N VAL A 219 -10.44 3.88 -7.95
CA VAL A 219 -11.86 4.23 -7.78
C VAL A 219 -12.33 3.97 -6.35
N VAL A 220 -12.05 2.80 -5.77
CA VAL A 220 -12.51 2.48 -4.41
C VAL A 220 -11.83 3.39 -3.38
N THR A 221 -10.54 3.70 -3.54
CA THR A 221 -9.86 4.68 -2.66
C THR A 221 -10.50 6.07 -2.75
N ALA A 222 -10.87 6.53 -3.95
CA ALA A 222 -11.60 7.79 -4.15
C ALA A 222 -13.01 7.78 -3.55
N LEU A 223 -13.69 6.63 -3.53
CA LEU A 223 -14.99 6.51 -2.86
C LEU A 223 -14.82 6.54 -1.33
N CYS A 224 -13.79 5.87 -0.80
CA CYS A 224 -13.48 5.87 0.63
C CYS A 224 -12.96 7.23 1.12
N SER A 225 -12.35 8.05 0.25
CA SER A 225 -11.79 9.35 0.64
C SER A 225 -12.85 10.32 1.16
N VAL A 226 -14.05 10.31 0.57
CA VAL A 226 -15.12 11.24 0.93
C VAL A 226 -15.54 11.10 2.41
N PRO A 227 -16.01 9.94 2.90
CA PRO A 227 -16.38 9.80 4.31
C PRO A 227 -15.19 9.96 5.26
N LEU A 228 -13.99 9.52 4.86
CA LEU A 228 -12.78 9.68 5.68
C LEU A 228 -12.37 11.14 5.80
N SER A 229 -12.51 11.94 4.75
CA SER A 229 -12.22 13.39 4.78
C SER A 229 -13.20 14.12 5.70
N LEU A 230 -14.50 13.80 5.62
CA LEU A 230 -15.53 14.36 6.49
C LEU A 230 -15.25 14.06 7.97
N LEU A 231 -14.88 12.81 8.29
CA LEU A 231 -14.48 12.42 9.63
C LEU A 231 -13.22 13.18 10.07
N THR A 232 -12.21 13.28 9.20
CA THR A 232 -10.95 13.95 9.51
C THR A 232 -11.15 15.43 9.82
N HIS A 233 -12.04 16.10 9.09
CA HIS A 233 -12.33 17.52 9.27
C HIS A 233 -13.31 17.82 10.43
N ALA A 234 -13.86 16.80 11.10
CA ALA A 234 -14.75 16.97 12.26
C ALA A 234 -13.99 17.32 13.58
N GLY A 235 -12.75 17.79 13.47
CA GLY A 235 -11.88 18.14 14.59
C GLY A 235 -10.98 16.98 15.07
N PRO A 236 -10.21 17.19 16.15
CA PRO A 236 -9.19 16.25 16.63
C PRO A 236 -9.69 14.82 16.88
N ALA A 237 -10.87 14.69 17.51
CA ALA A 237 -11.49 13.39 17.77
C ALA A 237 -11.96 12.72 16.48
N GLY A 238 -12.48 13.50 15.53
CA GLY A 238 -12.87 13.01 14.20
C GLY A 238 -11.67 12.50 13.40
N ALA A 239 -10.52 13.18 13.47
CA ALA A 239 -9.29 12.74 12.83
C ALA A 239 -8.73 11.43 13.42
N LEU A 240 -8.80 11.26 14.75
CA LEU A 240 -8.46 9.99 15.38
C LEU A 240 -9.42 8.87 14.96
N LEU A 241 -10.72 9.15 14.90
CA LEU A 241 -11.72 8.19 14.44
C LEU A 241 -11.50 7.82 12.96
N ALA A 242 -11.15 8.79 12.11
CA ALA A 242 -10.79 8.54 10.72
C ALA A 242 -9.58 7.62 10.60
N ALA A 243 -8.54 7.79 11.44
CA ALA A 243 -7.39 6.88 11.48
C ALA A 243 -7.80 5.45 11.89
N VAL A 244 -8.66 5.31 12.89
CA VAL A 244 -9.18 4.01 13.36
C VAL A 244 -10.01 3.32 12.27
N VAL A 245 -10.84 4.06 11.53
CA VAL A 245 -11.66 3.53 10.43
C VAL A 245 -10.81 3.22 9.19
N ALA A 246 -9.80 4.04 8.89
CA ALA A 246 -8.91 3.83 7.74
C ALA A 246 -7.98 2.62 7.93
N ALA A 247 -7.66 2.25 9.17
CA ALA A 247 -6.77 1.14 9.47
C ALA A 247 -7.22 -0.22 8.90
N PRO A 248 -8.45 -0.71 9.17
CA PRO A 248 -8.94 -1.95 8.56
C PRO A 248 -9.15 -1.83 7.05
N LEU A 249 -9.47 -0.63 6.53
CA LEU A 249 -9.55 -0.39 5.09
C LEU A 249 -8.18 -0.57 4.43
N GLY A 250 -7.15 0.07 4.99
CA GLY A 250 -5.76 -0.09 4.54
C GLY A 250 -5.33 -1.56 4.56
N LEU A 251 -5.70 -2.30 5.61
CA LEU A 251 -5.48 -3.74 5.66
C LEU A 251 -6.18 -4.50 4.53
N ALA A 252 -7.47 -4.24 4.29
CA ALA A 252 -8.22 -4.88 3.22
C ALA A 252 -7.58 -4.62 1.84
N PHE A 253 -7.15 -3.39 1.55
CA PHE A 253 -6.45 -3.08 0.30
C PHE A 253 -5.12 -3.83 0.16
N ASN A 254 -4.33 -3.92 1.23
CA ASN A 254 -3.06 -4.65 1.20
C ASN A 254 -3.27 -6.16 1.03
N VAL A 255 -4.30 -6.74 1.67
CA VAL A 255 -4.66 -8.16 1.51
C VAL A 255 -5.16 -8.43 0.09
N ALA A 256 -6.06 -7.60 -0.44
CA ALA A 256 -6.53 -7.71 -1.83
C ALA A 256 -5.37 -7.61 -2.82
N THR A 257 -4.42 -6.70 -2.59
CA THR A 257 -3.23 -6.58 -3.43
C THR A 257 -2.33 -7.81 -3.30
N ALA A 258 -2.14 -8.33 -2.09
CA ALA A 258 -1.36 -9.56 -1.87
C ALA A 258 -1.98 -10.77 -2.58
N LEU A 259 -3.31 -10.95 -2.49
CA LEU A 259 -4.04 -11.98 -3.21
C LEU A 259 -3.89 -11.83 -4.72
N LYS A 260 -3.99 -10.59 -5.24
CA LYS A 260 -3.81 -10.35 -6.67
C LYS A 260 -2.39 -10.68 -7.14
N VAL A 261 -1.38 -10.33 -6.33
CA VAL A 261 0.00 -10.65 -6.64
C VAL A 261 0.25 -12.16 -6.55
N ALA A 262 -0.31 -12.84 -5.54
CA ALA A 262 -0.24 -14.29 -5.42
C ALA A 262 -0.86 -15.00 -6.64
N GLU A 263 -2.03 -14.53 -7.10
CA GLU A 263 -2.67 -15.03 -8.32
C GLU A 263 -1.78 -14.85 -9.56
N MET A 264 -1.19 -13.66 -9.76
CA MET A 264 -0.27 -13.42 -10.89
C MET A 264 1.02 -14.25 -10.78
N ALA A 265 1.47 -14.52 -9.55
CA ALA A 265 2.70 -15.25 -9.28
C ALA A 265 2.50 -16.78 -9.23
N ASP A 266 1.27 -17.27 -9.39
CA ASP A 266 0.89 -18.68 -9.24
C ASP A 266 1.26 -19.26 -7.85
N VAL A 267 1.01 -18.45 -6.81
CA VAL A 267 1.23 -18.84 -5.41
C VAL A 267 -0.07 -19.36 -4.82
N GLU A 268 -0.04 -20.58 -4.29
CA GLU A 268 -1.18 -21.19 -3.60
C GLU A 268 -1.57 -20.39 -2.34
N THR A 269 -2.87 -20.12 -2.20
CA THR A 269 -3.46 -19.44 -1.04
C THR A 269 -4.52 -20.32 -0.42
N VAL A 270 -4.66 -20.26 0.91
CA VAL A 270 -5.78 -20.89 1.61
C VAL A 270 -7.08 -20.10 1.37
N GLU A 271 -8.21 -20.78 1.51
CA GLU A 271 -9.55 -20.18 1.55
C GLU A 271 -9.93 -19.72 2.97
#